data_AF-A0A085ZR89-F1
#
_entry.id   AF-A0A085ZR89-F1
#
_cell.length_a   1.000
_cell.length_b   1.000
_cell.length_c   1.000
_cell.angle_alpha   90.00
_cell.angle_beta   90.00
_cell.angle_gamma   90.00
#
_symmetry.space_group_name_H-M   'P 1'
#
loop_
_entity.id
_entity.type
_entity.pdbx_description
1 polymer ?
#
loop_
_entity_poly.entity_id
_entity_poly.type
_entity_poly.pdbx_seq_one_letter_code
_entity_poly.pdbx_strand_id
1 'polypeptide(L)'
;MFFEEGQYYHIYNRGNNKENIFIEEKNYNYFLQKLKQYILPIADIYAYCLLKNHFHIVLRIKGKNEMPEKFKEKIHLPFSNLFNSYSKSINKAYNRTGSLFQEHLQRNRIENEEYLKQLILYVHLNPVKHKYEKQFESYLHSSYRSYILDKSTSIDRDFILNLFENVENFKFCHDKEE
;
A
#
# COMPACT_ATOMS: atom_id res chain seq x y z
N MET A 1 -12.57 -7.44 -12.78
CA MET A 1 -11.13 -7.61 -13.13
C MET A 1 -10.46 -8.46 -12.06
N PHE A 2 -9.72 -9.51 -12.41
CA PHE A 2 -8.96 -10.31 -11.44
C PHE A 2 -7.51 -9.83 -11.39
N PHE A 3 -6.76 -10.21 -10.36
CA PHE A 3 -5.31 -9.99 -10.35
C PHE A 3 -4.66 -10.97 -11.32
N GLU A 4 -3.73 -10.47 -12.13
CA GLU A 4 -2.91 -11.24 -13.05
C GLU A 4 -1.48 -11.31 -12.52
N GLU A 5 -0.82 -12.46 -12.70
CA GLU A 5 0.57 -12.63 -12.29
C GLU A 5 1.53 -11.78 -13.12
N GLY A 6 2.62 -11.33 -12.49
CA GLY A 6 3.61 -10.45 -13.11
C GLY A 6 3.13 -9.02 -13.37
N GLN A 7 1.86 -8.71 -13.11
CA GLN A 7 1.27 -7.40 -13.39
C GLN A 7 1.34 -6.46 -12.18
N TYR A 8 1.39 -5.17 -12.49
CA TYR A 8 1.51 -4.07 -11.55
C TYR A 8 0.12 -3.47 -11.28
N TYR A 9 -0.14 -3.14 -10.02
CA TYR A 9 -1.43 -2.60 -9.60
C TYR A 9 -1.26 -1.48 -8.58
N HIS A 10 -2.10 -0.46 -8.74
CA HIS A 10 -2.47 0.45 -7.67
C HIS A 10 -3.75 -0.05 -7.02
N ILE A 11 -3.64 -0.48 -5.76
CA ILE A 11 -4.79 -0.90 -4.97
C ILE A 11 -5.12 0.14 -3.91
N TYR A 12 -6.40 0.36 -3.69
CA TYR A 12 -6.87 1.27 -2.67
C TYR A 12 -8.27 0.90 -2.18
N ASN A 13 -8.54 1.24 -0.93
CA ASN A 13 -9.87 1.16 -0.35
C ASN A 13 -9.98 2.21 0.77
N ARG A 14 -11.21 2.54 1.14
CA ARG A 14 -11.53 3.49 2.19
C ARG A 14 -12.51 2.90 3.20
N GLY A 15 -12.63 3.55 4.34
CA GLY A 15 -13.63 3.24 5.34
C GLY A 15 -15.03 3.32 4.76
N ASN A 16 -15.86 2.37 5.14
CA ASN A 16 -17.29 2.46 4.89
C ASN A 16 -17.80 3.79 5.49
N ASN A 17 -18.72 4.47 4.80
CA ASN A 17 -19.19 5.81 5.18
C ASN A 17 -18.07 6.86 5.40
N LYS A 18 -16.89 6.67 4.77
CA LYS A 18 -15.68 7.51 4.94
C LYS A 18 -15.15 7.55 6.38
N GLU A 19 -15.51 6.57 7.20
CA GLU A 19 -15.04 6.47 8.58
C GLU A 19 -13.53 6.19 8.65
N ASN A 20 -12.94 6.50 9.81
CA ASN A 20 -11.54 6.19 10.06
C ASN A 20 -11.33 4.68 10.15
N ILE A 21 -10.42 4.15 9.34
CA ILE A 21 -9.95 2.78 9.37
C ILE A 21 -8.68 2.62 10.21
N PHE A 22 -7.95 3.73 10.45
CA PHE A 22 -6.85 3.82 11.40
C PHE A 22 -7.21 4.85 12.47
N ILE A 23 -7.58 4.37 13.66
CA ILE A 23 -8.10 5.18 14.76
C ILE A 23 -6.96 5.69 15.65
N GLU A 24 -5.95 4.85 15.86
CA GLU A 24 -4.74 5.17 16.62
C GLU A 24 -3.50 4.51 16.02
N GLU A 25 -2.31 4.89 16.50
CA GLU A 25 -1.00 4.46 16.00
C GLU A 25 -0.87 2.94 15.82
N LYS A 26 -1.33 2.17 16.81
CA LYS A 26 -1.23 0.70 16.78
C LYS A 26 -2.00 0.08 15.62
N ASN A 27 -3.01 0.76 15.08
CA ASN A 27 -3.79 0.27 13.95
C ASN A 27 -2.96 0.30 12.65
N TYR A 28 -2.19 1.36 12.40
CA TYR A 28 -1.30 1.45 11.25
C TYR A 28 -0.26 0.32 11.29
N ASN A 29 0.38 0.14 12.44
CA ASN A 29 1.38 -0.91 12.65
C ASN A 29 0.78 -2.31 12.47
N TYR A 30 -0.42 -2.55 13.00
CA TYR A 30 -1.12 -3.82 12.81
C TYR A 30 -1.50 -4.08 11.35
N PHE A 31 -1.94 -3.05 10.61
CA PHE A 31 -2.22 -3.18 9.18
C PHE A 31 -0.97 -3.55 8.39
N LEU A 32 0.16 -2.88 8.63
CA LEU A 32 1.44 -3.21 7.99
C LEU A 32 1.92 -4.62 8.37
N GLN A 33 1.69 -5.07 9.61
CA GLN A 33 1.96 -6.45 10.00
C GLN A 33 1.10 -7.45 9.19
N LYS A 34 -0.18 -7.16 8.96
CA LYS A 34 -1.07 -8.00 8.13
C LYS A 34 -0.70 -7.94 6.66
N LEU A 35 -0.26 -6.79 6.17
CA LEU A 35 0.28 -6.61 4.82
C LEU A 35 1.51 -7.50 4.63
N LYS A 36 2.46 -7.47 5.58
CA LYS A 36 3.62 -8.35 5.60
C LYS A 36 3.24 -9.83 5.65
N GLN A 37 2.28 -10.19 6.50
CA GLN A 37 1.85 -11.57 6.70
C GLN A 37 1.17 -12.17 5.47
N TYR A 38 0.28 -11.42 4.83
CA TYR A 38 -0.60 -11.96 3.79
C TYR A 38 -0.17 -11.59 2.37
N ILE A 39 0.35 -10.37 2.15
CA ILE A 39 0.57 -9.85 0.79
C ILE A 39 2.00 -10.07 0.31
N LEU A 40 3.03 -9.90 1.14
CA LEU A 40 4.43 -10.15 0.72
C LEU A 40 4.70 -11.56 0.15
N PRO A 41 4.02 -12.64 0.61
CA PRO A 41 4.16 -13.96 0.00
C PRO A 41 3.68 -14.05 -1.46
N ILE A 42 2.85 -13.11 -1.94
CA ILE A 42 2.24 -13.14 -3.27
C ILE A 42 2.52 -11.89 -4.12
N ALA A 43 3.11 -10.86 -3.54
CA ALA A 43 3.34 -9.59 -4.22
C ALA A 43 4.60 -8.89 -3.69
N ASP A 44 5.25 -8.13 -4.56
CA ASP A 44 6.25 -7.14 -4.18
C ASP A 44 5.55 -5.81 -3.95
N ILE A 45 5.87 -5.14 -2.85
CA ILE A 45 5.28 -3.85 -2.49
C ILE A 45 6.28 -2.78 -2.88
N TYR A 46 5.83 -1.79 -3.63
CA TYR A 46 6.66 -0.67 -4.05
C TYR A 46 6.41 0.56 -3.19
N ALA A 47 5.16 1.02 -3.13
CA ALA A 47 4.81 2.16 -2.29
C ALA A 47 3.51 1.92 -1.51
N TYR A 48 3.36 2.61 -0.40
CA TYR A 48 2.09 2.73 0.32
C TYR A 48 1.95 4.10 0.98
N CYS A 49 0.70 4.51 1.18
CA CYS A 49 0.33 5.58 2.08
C CYS A 49 -0.97 5.21 2.78
N LEU A 50 -0.93 5.20 4.12
CA LEU A 50 -2.07 4.87 4.97
C LEU A 50 -2.60 6.17 5.57
N LEU A 51 -3.75 6.65 5.11
CA LEU A 51 -4.44 7.84 5.63
C LEU A 51 -5.58 7.41 6.56
N LYS A 52 -5.97 8.23 7.54
CA LYS A 52 -6.94 7.83 8.60
C LYS A 52 -8.14 7.05 8.09
N ASN A 53 -8.73 7.46 6.97
CA ASN A 53 -9.92 6.84 6.40
C ASN A 53 -9.69 6.03 5.11
N HIS A 54 -8.48 5.92 4.58
CA HIS A 54 -8.21 5.14 3.36
C HIS A 54 -6.73 4.80 3.18
N PHE A 55 -6.41 3.88 2.29
CA PHE A 55 -5.03 3.57 1.96
C PHE A 55 -4.82 3.49 0.45
N HIS A 56 -3.58 3.70 0.04
CA HIS A 56 -3.08 3.44 -1.30
C HIS A 56 -1.85 2.53 -1.21
N ILE A 57 -1.78 1.52 -2.07
CA ILE A 57 -0.62 0.61 -2.17
C ILE A 57 -0.33 0.37 -3.65
N VAL A 58 0.95 0.47 -4.02
CA VAL A 58 1.47 0.10 -5.35
C VAL A 58 2.23 -1.21 -5.19
N LEU A 59 1.88 -2.21 -5.98
CA LEU A 59 2.46 -3.55 -5.88
C LEU A 59 2.57 -4.24 -7.24
N ARG A 60 3.44 -5.24 -7.36
CA ARG A 60 3.46 -6.23 -8.45
C ARG A 60 3.01 -7.57 -7.90
N ILE A 61 2.07 -8.22 -8.57
CA ILE A 61 1.72 -9.61 -8.25
C ILE A 61 2.86 -10.50 -8.74
N LYS A 62 3.41 -11.32 -7.85
CA LYS A 62 4.49 -12.24 -8.17
C LYS A 62 4.07 -13.26 -9.23
N GLY A 63 5.03 -13.79 -9.98
CA GLY A 63 4.79 -14.94 -10.85
C GLY A 63 4.45 -16.19 -10.03
N LYS A 64 3.74 -17.15 -10.63
CA LYS A 64 3.37 -18.42 -9.98
C LYS A 64 4.55 -19.14 -9.34
N ASN A 65 5.74 -19.09 -9.93
CA ASN A 65 6.93 -19.77 -9.40
C ASN A 65 7.54 -19.07 -8.16
N GLU A 66 7.15 -17.82 -7.89
CA GLU A 66 7.65 -17.01 -6.79
C GLU A 66 6.70 -17.04 -5.56
N MET A 67 5.53 -17.69 -5.68
CA MET A 67 4.49 -17.70 -4.64
C MET A 67 4.20 -19.11 -4.10
N PRO A 68 3.72 -19.23 -2.85
CA PRO A 68 3.32 -20.52 -2.28
C PRO A 68 2.21 -21.21 -3.08
N GLU A 69 2.28 -22.53 -3.24
CA GLU A 69 1.31 -23.34 -3.99
C GLU A 69 -0.16 -23.05 -3.66
N LYS A 70 -0.48 -22.88 -2.36
CA LYS A 70 -1.84 -22.59 -1.88
C LYS A 70 -2.45 -21.30 -2.43
N PHE A 71 -1.65 -20.39 -3.01
CA PHE A 71 -2.10 -19.09 -3.51
C PHE A 71 -2.07 -18.96 -5.04
N LYS A 72 -1.41 -19.88 -5.77
CA LYS A 72 -1.25 -19.81 -7.23
C LYS A 72 -2.57 -19.67 -7.99
N GLU A 73 -3.58 -20.42 -7.57
CA GLU A 73 -4.93 -20.39 -8.17
C GLU A 73 -5.93 -19.52 -7.37
N LYS A 74 -5.46 -18.83 -6.32
CA LYS A 74 -6.31 -18.09 -5.36
C LYS A 74 -5.67 -16.77 -4.90
N ILE A 75 -5.14 -15.98 -5.83
CA ILE A 75 -4.44 -14.70 -5.55
C ILE A 75 -5.32 -13.70 -4.76
N HIS A 76 -6.65 -13.77 -4.90
CA HIS A 76 -7.58 -12.93 -4.15
C HIS A 76 -7.65 -13.27 -2.64
N LEU A 77 -7.35 -14.53 -2.26
CA LEU A 77 -7.58 -15.02 -0.91
C LEU A 77 -6.69 -14.31 0.14
N PRO A 78 -5.40 -14.06 -0.09
CA PRO A 78 -4.58 -13.26 0.82
C PRO A 78 -5.11 -11.84 1.07
N PHE A 79 -5.63 -11.15 0.04
CA PHE A 79 -6.27 -9.84 0.20
C PHE A 79 -7.50 -9.95 1.10
N SER A 80 -8.40 -10.90 0.84
CA SER A 80 -9.57 -11.15 1.68
C SER A 80 -9.17 -11.46 3.13
N ASN A 81 -8.14 -12.28 3.34
CA ASN A 81 -7.65 -12.61 4.68
C ASN A 81 -7.11 -11.39 5.43
N LEU A 82 -6.36 -10.52 4.75
CA LEU A 82 -5.89 -9.26 5.31
C LEU A 82 -7.05 -8.38 5.77
N PHE A 83 -7.99 -8.06 4.88
CA PHE A 83 -9.09 -7.15 5.20
C PHE A 83 -10.02 -7.73 6.26
N ASN A 84 -10.29 -9.04 6.22
CA ASN A 84 -11.09 -9.71 7.24
C ASN A 84 -10.38 -9.73 8.60
N SER A 85 -9.08 -10.07 8.64
CA SER A 85 -8.32 -10.06 9.89
C SER A 85 -8.27 -8.67 10.50
N TYR A 86 -8.01 -7.64 9.68
CA TYR A 86 -7.93 -6.27 10.15
C TYR A 86 -9.28 -5.75 10.64
N SER A 87 -10.34 -5.91 9.84
CA SER A 87 -11.70 -5.47 10.19
C SER A 87 -12.19 -6.12 11.48
N LYS A 88 -11.95 -7.42 11.67
CA LYS A 88 -12.29 -8.12 12.92
C LYS A 88 -11.57 -7.53 14.13
N SER A 89 -10.29 -7.20 14.00
CA SER A 89 -9.51 -6.59 15.08
C SER A 89 -10.05 -5.20 15.45
N ILE A 90 -10.34 -4.36 14.45
CA ILE A 90 -10.91 -3.02 14.67
C ILE A 90 -12.31 -3.14 15.30
N ASN A 91 -13.18 -4.00 14.75
CA ASN A 91 -14.52 -4.20 15.29
C ASN A 91 -14.50 -4.64 16.75
N LYS A 92 -13.63 -5.59 17.10
CA LYS A 92 -13.44 -6.03 18.49
C LYS A 92 -12.88 -4.91 19.38
N ALA A 93 -11.88 -4.18 18.92
CA ALA A 93 -11.19 -3.18 19.75
C ALA A 93 -12.03 -1.94 20.04
N TYR A 94 -12.93 -1.55 19.13
CA TYR A 94 -13.71 -0.32 19.23
C TYR A 94 -15.22 -0.57 19.32
N ASN A 95 -15.63 -1.79 19.67
CA ASN A 95 -17.03 -2.20 19.79
C ASN A 95 -17.88 -1.82 18.56
N ARG A 96 -17.30 -1.99 17.36
CA ARG A 96 -17.97 -1.74 16.08
C ARG A 96 -18.54 -3.03 15.52
N THR A 97 -19.55 -2.91 14.69
CA THR A 97 -20.13 -4.00 13.91
C THR A 97 -20.18 -3.63 12.42
N GLY A 98 -20.41 -4.62 11.56
CA GLY A 98 -20.47 -4.41 10.12
C GLY A 98 -19.12 -4.27 9.42
N SER A 99 -19.18 -3.87 8.15
CA SER A 99 -18.01 -3.74 7.28
C SER A 99 -17.20 -2.48 7.61
N LEU A 100 -15.89 -2.66 7.81
CA LEU A 100 -14.97 -1.54 8.04
C LEU A 100 -14.62 -0.82 6.73
N PHE A 101 -14.36 -1.58 5.66
CA PHE A 101 -14.02 -1.06 4.35
C PHE A 101 -15.24 -1.00 3.43
N GLN A 102 -15.15 -0.23 2.35
CA GLN A 102 -16.12 -0.37 1.27
C GLN A 102 -16.00 -1.75 0.60
N GLU A 103 -17.12 -2.21 0.06
CA GLU A 103 -17.32 -3.58 -0.42
C GLU A 103 -16.24 -4.06 -1.41
N HIS A 104 -15.79 -3.18 -2.30
CA HIS A 104 -14.85 -3.55 -3.35
C HIS A 104 -13.49 -2.86 -3.19
N LEU A 105 -12.44 -3.68 -3.08
CA LEU A 105 -11.06 -3.25 -3.27
C LEU A 105 -10.89 -2.74 -4.71
N GLN A 106 -10.55 -1.46 -4.84
CA GLN A 106 -10.19 -0.88 -6.11
C GLN A 106 -8.78 -1.36 -6.49
N ARG A 107 -8.61 -1.71 -7.76
CA ARG A 107 -7.38 -2.29 -8.30
C ARG A 107 -7.21 -1.85 -9.74
N ASN A 108 -6.40 -0.83 -9.94
CA ASN A 108 -6.11 -0.28 -11.25
C ASN A 108 -4.81 -0.92 -11.75
N ARG A 109 -4.84 -1.57 -12.91
CA ARG A 109 -3.64 -2.08 -13.57
C ARG A 109 -2.76 -0.91 -14.00
N ILE A 110 -1.45 -1.09 -13.87
CA ILE A 110 -0.43 -0.12 -14.28
C ILE A 110 0.17 -0.63 -15.58
N GLU A 111 -0.03 0.12 -16.67
CA GLU A 111 0.24 -0.35 -18.02
C GLU A 111 1.69 -0.12 -18.48
N ASN A 112 2.41 0.81 -17.84
CA ASN A 112 3.78 1.16 -18.22
C ASN A 112 4.58 1.76 -17.05
N GLU A 113 5.89 1.85 -17.24
CA GLU A 113 6.84 2.35 -16.23
C GLU A 113 6.63 3.83 -15.90
N GLU A 114 6.30 4.67 -16.88
CA GLU A 114 6.06 6.10 -16.65
C GLU A 114 4.86 6.29 -15.71
N TYR A 115 3.78 5.55 -15.95
CA TYR A 115 2.62 5.56 -15.08
C TYR A 115 2.93 4.97 -13.69
N LEU A 116 3.82 3.97 -13.62
CA LEU A 116 4.31 3.47 -12.32
C LEU A 116 5.02 4.59 -11.55
N LYS A 117 5.95 5.33 -12.17
CA LYS A 117 6.66 6.46 -11.52
C LYS A 117 5.66 7.50 -11.01
N GLN A 118 4.72 7.91 -11.84
CA GLN A 118 3.66 8.86 -11.46
C GLN A 118 2.85 8.37 -10.26
N LEU A 119 2.51 7.07 -10.21
CA LEU A 119 1.78 6.49 -9.09
C LEU A 119 2.62 6.42 -7.81
N ILE A 120 3.92 6.16 -7.89
CA ILE A 120 4.81 6.22 -6.73
C ILE A 120 4.81 7.63 -6.12
N LEU A 121 4.99 8.67 -6.95
CA LEU A 121 4.94 10.07 -6.53
C LEU A 121 3.58 10.40 -5.91
N TYR A 122 2.51 10.11 -6.65
CA TYR A 122 1.13 10.32 -6.21
C TYR A 122 0.86 9.72 -4.83
N VAL A 123 1.26 8.46 -4.61
CA VAL A 123 1.03 7.76 -3.34
C VAL A 123 1.81 8.41 -2.20
N HIS A 124 3.05 8.84 -2.40
CA HIS A 124 3.81 9.50 -1.33
C HIS A 124 3.30 10.92 -1.02
N LEU A 125 2.77 11.64 -2.01
CA LEU A 125 2.23 13.00 -1.87
C LEU A 125 0.78 13.06 -1.34
N ASN A 126 0.13 11.90 -1.17
CA ASN A 126 -1.24 11.81 -0.67
C ASN A 126 -1.50 12.54 0.67
N PRO A 127 -0.60 12.49 1.67
CA PRO A 127 -0.79 13.20 2.93
C PRO A 127 -0.97 14.71 2.74
N VAL A 128 -0.18 15.32 1.84
CA VAL A 128 -0.27 16.75 1.51
C VAL A 128 -1.54 17.02 0.70
N LYS A 129 -1.80 16.22 -0.35
CA LYS A 129 -3.01 16.34 -1.19
C LYS A 129 -4.31 16.30 -0.37
N HIS A 130 -4.35 15.47 0.66
CA HIS A 130 -5.51 15.32 1.55
C HIS A 130 -5.43 16.17 2.82
N LYS A 131 -4.46 17.07 2.94
CA LYS A 131 -4.27 18.02 4.05
C LYS A 131 -4.10 17.35 5.43
N TYR A 132 -3.54 16.14 5.45
CA TYR A 132 -3.15 15.45 6.68
C TYR A 132 -1.83 15.99 7.24
N GLU A 133 -0.95 16.47 6.38
CA GLU A 133 0.37 16.98 6.74
C GLU A 133 0.78 18.09 5.76
N LYS A 134 1.66 19.00 6.20
CA LYS A 134 2.17 20.08 5.32
C LYS A 134 3.31 19.62 4.41
N GLN A 135 4.04 18.60 4.82
CA GLN A 135 5.26 18.10 4.16
C GLN A 135 5.20 16.58 4.15
N PHE A 136 5.24 15.96 2.98
CA PHE A 136 4.99 14.53 2.81
C PHE A 136 6.04 13.65 3.52
N GLU A 137 7.27 14.14 3.67
CA GLU A 137 8.40 13.45 4.30
C GLU A 137 8.21 13.25 5.80
N SER A 138 7.42 14.14 6.42
CA SER A 138 7.09 14.06 7.84
C SER A 138 5.97 13.06 8.14
N TYR A 139 5.23 12.62 7.12
CA TYR A 139 4.13 11.68 7.30
C TYR A 139 4.63 10.25 7.56
N LEU A 140 4.46 9.78 8.80
CA LEU A 140 5.00 8.51 9.28
C LEU A 140 4.37 7.26 8.66
N HIS A 141 3.15 7.37 8.13
CA HIS A 141 2.39 6.24 7.61
C HIS A 141 2.45 6.12 6.07
N SER A 142 3.52 6.69 5.49
CA SER A 142 3.89 6.55 4.09
C SER A 142 5.19 5.77 3.96
N SER A 143 5.37 5.05 2.86
CA SER A 143 6.61 4.35 2.54
C SER A 143 7.76 5.26 2.16
N TYR A 144 7.54 6.57 1.91
CA TYR A 144 8.58 7.49 1.44
C TYR A 144 9.86 7.40 2.29
N ARG A 145 9.73 7.41 3.62
CA ARG A 145 10.88 7.32 4.53
C ARG A 145 11.67 6.01 4.40
N SER A 146 11.04 4.93 3.93
CA SER A 146 11.73 3.65 3.68
C SER A 146 12.71 3.71 2.49
N TYR A 147 12.55 4.69 1.60
CA TYR A 147 13.49 4.96 0.52
C TYR A 147 14.69 5.77 0.96
N ILE A 148 14.48 6.66 1.94
CA ILE A 148 15.50 7.62 2.36
C ILE A 148 16.35 7.09 3.52
N LEU A 149 15.73 6.33 4.44
CA LEU A 149 16.42 5.79 5.59
C LEU A 149 17.06 4.45 5.27
N ASP A 150 18.31 4.27 5.69
CA ASP A 150 18.97 2.97 5.59
C ASP A 150 18.53 2.04 6.73
N LYS A 151 17.29 1.54 6.61
CA LYS A 151 16.68 0.58 7.54
C LYS A 151 16.04 -0.56 6.75
N SER A 152 15.98 -1.73 7.38
CA SER A 152 15.23 -2.86 6.82
C SER A 152 13.77 -2.45 6.58
N THR A 153 13.27 -2.77 5.39
CA THR A 153 11.91 -2.47 4.98
C THR A 153 11.28 -3.66 4.26
N SER A 154 9.95 -3.63 4.13
CA SER A 154 9.18 -4.64 3.40
C SER A 154 8.84 -4.22 1.97
N ILE A 155 9.28 -3.04 1.55
CA ILE A 155 9.14 -2.60 0.16
C ILE A 155 10.37 -3.00 -0.65
N ASP A 156 10.18 -3.22 -1.94
CA ASP A 156 11.27 -3.37 -2.91
C ASP A 156 11.77 -1.98 -3.31
N ARG A 157 12.65 -1.42 -2.46
CA ARG A 157 13.20 -0.08 -2.65
C ARG A 157 14.16 -0.02 -3.83
N ASP A 158 14.95 -1.06 -4.05
CA ASP A 158 16.03 -1.06 -5.04
C ASP A 158 15.46 -1.04 -6.46
N PHE A 159 14.41 -1.82 -6.73
CA PHE A 159 13.72 -1.78 -8.02
C PHE A 159 13.24 -0.37 -8.35
N ILE A 160 12.53 0.29 -7.43
CA ILE A 160 11.98 1.62 -7.67
C ILE A 160 13.09 2.67 -7.74
N LEU A 161 14.10 2.65 -6.88
CA LEU A 161 15.21 3.61 -6.96
C LEU A 161 15.94 3.52 -8.31
N ASN A 162 16.10 2.32 -8.86
CA ASN A 162 16.65 2.13 -10.21
C ASN A 162 15.78 2.75 -11.30
N LEU A 163 14.43 2.69 -11.18
CA LEU A 163 13.53 3.38 -12.12
C LEU A 163 13.72 4.90 -12.09
N PHE A 164 14.03 5.45 -10.91
CA PHE A 164 14.35 6.85 -10.72
C PHE A 164 15.85 7.14 -10.87
N GLU A 165 16.63 6.21 -11.41
CA GLU A 165 18.11 6.25 -11.55
C GLU A 165 18.88 6.20 -10.22
N ASN A 166 18.48 6.97 -9.22
CA ASN A 166 19.09 7.02 -7.89
C ASN A 166 18.16 7.70 -6.87
N VAL A 167 18.58 7.72 -5.60
CA VAL A 167 17.81 8.31 -4.50
C VAL A 167 17.73 9.84 -4.58
N GLU A 168 18.72 10.50 -5.16
CA GLU A 168 18.77 11.94 -5.36
C GLU A 168 17.70 12.40 -6.36
N ASN A 169 17.61 11.73 -7.51
CA ASN A 169 16.59 12.01 -8.52
C ASN A 169 15.20 11.58 -8.03
N PHE A 170 15.09 10.48 -7.27
CA PHE A 170 13.85 10.13 -6.58
C PHE A 170 13.36 11.28 -5.69
N LYS A 171 14.21 11.86 -4.83
CA LYS A 171 13.85 13.02 -3.99
C LYS A 171 13.44 14.22 -4.84
N PHE A 172 14.26 14.57 -5.83
CA PHE A 172 14.00 15.70 -6.73
C PHE A 172 12.64 15.62 -7.44
N CYS A 173 12.25 14.43 -7.91
CA CYS A 173 10.95 14.21 -8.52
C CYS A 173 9.79 14.38 -7.53
N HIS A 174 9.96 14.06 -6.24
CA HIS A 174 8.93 14.31 -5.24
C HIS A 174 8.79 15.80 -4.95
N ASP A 175 9.90 16.51 -4.78
CA ASP A 175 9.92 17.94 -4.45
C ASP A 175 9.34 18.81 -5.57
N LYS A 176 9.42 18.35 -6.84
CA LYS A 176 8.84 19.04 -8.00
C LYS A 176 7.32 18.92 -8.12
N GLU A 177 6.73 17.90 -7.50
CA GLU A 177 5.31 17.56 -7.61
C GLU A 177 4.49 18.05 -6.38
N GLU A 178 5.17 18.63 -5.37
CA GLU A 178 4.54 19.34 -4.24
C GLU A 178 3.98 20.72 -4.65
#